data_AF-A0A957M1K7-F1
#
_entry.id   AF-A0A957M1K7-F1
#
_cell.length_a   1.000
_cell.length_b   1.000
_cell.length_c   1.000
_cell.angle_alpha   90.00
_cell.angle_beta   90.00
_cell.angle_gamma   90.00
#
_symmetry.space_group_name_H-M   'P 1'
#
loop_
_entity.id
_entity.type
_entity.pdbx_description
1 polymer ?
#
loop_
_entity_poly.entity_id
_entity_poly.type
_entity_poly.pdbx_seq_one_letter_code
_entity_poly.pdbx_strand_id
1 'polypeptide(L)'
;QRGETDEALHIRQEEQLPVYERLNDVRERAVTMGKIADILQQRGETDEALRIYLEEYLPPMQRLGDLDGVAHARFSCAQLRLKRGGWQQGEHQEIYEELAESFALWRQIQRFDGIAVVGELLGQVLAAVGQTAEAIVVFDAAIAAYTRLGWASKAAGLEEMKRGME
;
A
#
# COMPACT_ATOMS: atom_id res chain seq x y z
N GLN A 1 3.43 1.64 -22.49
CA GLN A 1 3.37 2.11 -21.09
C GLN A 1 3.18 3.62 -20.94
N ARG A 2 4.08 4.52 -21.36
CA ARG A 2 3.86 5.98 -21.15
C ARG A 2 2.61 6.52 -21.88
N GLY A 3 2.42 6.17 -23.16
CA GLY A 3 1.23 6.58 -23.91
C GLY A 3 -0.10 6.04 -23.35
N GLU A 4 -0.12 4.79 -22.86
CA GLU A 4 -1.32 4.18 -22.25
C GLU A 4 -1.65 4.82 -20.89
N THR A 5 -0.63 5.20 -20.12
CA THR A 5 -0.84 5.92 -18.85
C THR A 5 -1.30 7.36 -19.09
N ASP A 6 -0.85 8.02 -20.16
CA ASP A 6 -1.32 9.36 -20.60
C ASP A 6 -2.80 9.36 -20.94
N GLU A 7 -3.23 8.40 -21.75
CA GLU A 7 -4.66 8.24 -22.10
C GLU A 7 -5.51 7.87 -20.88
N ALA A 8 -5.05 6.92 -20.06
CA ALA A 8 -5.78 6.54 -18.85
C ALA A 8 -5.92 7.70 -17.85
N LEU A 9 -4.88 8.53 -17.70
CA LEU A 9 -4.93 9.72 -16.85
C LEU A 9 -5.92 10.74 -17.41
N HIS A 10 -5.89 11.00 -18.72
CA HIS A 10 -6.80 11.92 -19.39
C HIS A 10 -8.27 11.51 -19.21
N ILE A 11 -8.62 10.25 -19.50
CA ILE A 11 -9.99 9.73 -19.32
C ILE A 11 -10.44 9.90 -17.86
N ARG A 12 -9.56 9.62 -16.89
CA ARG A 12 -9.91 9.77 -15.46
C ARG A 12 -10.20 11.21 -15.08
N GLN A 13 -9.33 12.14 -15.50
CA GLN A 13 -9.41 13.54 -15.13
C GLN A 13 -10.54 14.28 -15.86
N GLU A 14 -10.66 14.07 -17.17
CA GLU A 14 -11.54 14.87 -18.01
C GLU A 14 -12.92 14.23 -18.23
N GLU A 15 -13.05 12.91 -18.08
CA GLU A 15 -14.32 12.20 -18.31
C GLU A 15 -14.93 11.64 -17.03
N GLN A 16 -14.16 10.91 -16.22
CA GLN A 16 -14.71 10.20 -15.05
C GLN A 16 -14.97 11.11 -13.85
N LEU A 17 -13.97 11.89 -13.42
CA LEU A 17 -14.12 12.78 -12.26
C LEU A 17 -15.31 13.75 -12.38
N PRO A 18 -15.52 14.45 -13.53
CA PRO A 18 -16.64 15.38 -13.66
C PRO A 18 -18.01 14.70 -13.58
N VAL A 19 -18.10 13.41 -13.94
CA VAL A 19 -19.34 12.64 -13.78
C VAL A 19 -19.61 12.40 -12.30
N TYR A 20 -18.64 11.87 -11.54
CA TYR A 20 -18.84 11.57 -10.12
C TYR A 20 -19.02 12.81 -9.27
N GLU A 21 -18.37 13.93 -9.61
CA GLU A 21 -18.57 15.21 -8.94
C GLU A 21 -19.99 15.76 -9.15
N ARG A 22 -20.51 15.74 -10.39
CA ARG A 22 -21.89 16.15 -10.66
C ARG A 22 -22.92 15.27 -9.94
N LEU A 23 -22.62 13.99 -9.78
CA LEU A 23 -23.47 13.03 -9.07
C LEU A 23 -23.30 13.11 -7.54
N ASN A 24 -22.34 13.89 -7.04
CA ASN A 24 -21.90 13.86 -5.63
C ASN A 24 -21.55 12.45 -5.14
N ASP A 25 -21.03 11.60 -6.02
CA ASP A 25 -20.57 10.25 -5.68
C ASP A 25 -19.19 10.32 -5.03
N VAL A 26 -19.19 10.49 -3.71
CA VAL A 26 -17.97 10.61 -2.89
C VAL A 26 -17.09 9.37 -3.02
N ARG A 27 -17.69 8.18 -3.12
CA ARG A 27 -16.94 6.93 -3.16
C ARG A 27 -16.23 6.78 -4.50
N GLU A 28 -16.95 6.93 -5.62
CA GLU A 28 -16.36 6.74 -6.95
C GLU A 28 -15.41 7.88 -7.33
N ARG A 29 -15.63 9.11 -6.82
CA ARG A 29 -14.63 10.18 -6.90
C ARG A 29 -13.33 9.76 -6.23
N ALA A 30 -13.38 9.29 -4.98
CA ALA A 30 -12.21 8.86 -4.24
C ALA A 30 -11.51 7.69 -4.95
N VAL A 31 -12.24 6.65 -5.35
CA VAL A 31 -11.70 5.51 -6.12
C VAL A 31 -10.99 5.97 -7.40
N THR A 32 -11.56 6.95 -8.11
CA THR A 32 -10.94 7.53 -9.31
C THR A 32 -9.64 8.27 -8.98
N MET A 33 -9.62 9.03 -7.90
CA MET A 33 -8.40 9.69 -7.39
C MET A 33 -7.30 8.68 -7.03
N GLY A 34 -7.64 7.55 -6.39
CA GLY A 34 -6.67 6.48 -6.10
C GLY A 34 -6.03 5.92 -7.37
N LYS A 35 -6.82 5.70 -8.42
CA LYS A 35 -6.31 5.23 -9.72
C LYS A 35 -5.44 6.28 -10.43
N ILE A 36 -5.70 7.57 -10.22
CA ILE A 36 -4.82 8.65 -10.69
C ILE A 36 -3.49 8.58 -9.94
N ALA A 37 -3.52 8.44 -8.60
CA ALA A 37 -2.31 8.30 -7.79
C ALA A 37 -1.46 7.09 -8.22
N ASP A 38 -2.08 5.95 -8.55
CA ASP A 38 -1.38 4.77 -9.08
C ASP A 38 -0.64 5.07 -10.39
N ILE A 39 -1.27 5.83 -11.30
CA ILE A 39 -0.65 6.24 -12.56
C ILE A 39 0.54 7.18 -12.28
N LEU A 40 0.37 8.15 -11.39
CA LEU A 40 1.43 9.08 -11.00
C LEU A 40 2.60 8.35 -10.33
N GLN A 41 2.32 7.38 -9.47
CA GLN A 41 3.33 6.50 -8.87
C GLN A 41 4.14 5.77 -9.95
N GLN A 42 3.47 5.21 -10.97
CA GLN A 42 4.13 4.50 -12.08
C GLN A 42 5.05 5.43 -12.88
N ARG A 43 4.69 6.71 -13.00
CA ARG A 43 5.52 7.74 -13.65
C ARG A 43 6.64 8.31 -12.78
N GLY A 44 6.64 7.98 -11.48
CA GLY A 44 7.61 8.50 -10.52
C GLY A 44 7.21 9.85 -9.91
N GLU A 45 5.99 10.32 -10.16
CA GLU A 45 5.40 11.54 -9.58
C GLU A 45 4.90 11.24 -8.16
N THR A 46 5.86 10.87 -7.29
CA THR A 46 5.57 10.26 -5.97
C THR A 46 4.94 11.22 -4.97
N ASP A 47 5.33 12.50 -4.97
CA ASP A 47 4.78 13.48 -4.03
C ASP A 47 3.30 13.77 -4.29
N GLU A 48 2.92 13.93 -5.56
CA GLU A 48 1.52 14.17 -5.92
C GLU A 48 0.67 12.91 -5.71
N ALA A 49 1.20 11.72 -6.02
CA ALA A 49 0.54 10.47 -5.70
C ALA A 49 0.29 10.32 -4.19
N LEU A 50 1.28 10.67 -3.36
CA LEU A 50 1.16 10.61 -1.91
C LEU A 50 0.11 11.61 -1.39
N ARG A 51 0.13 12.84 -1.89
CA ARG A 51 -0.86 13.87 -1.56
C ARG A 51 -2.27 13.39 -1.88
N ILE A 52 -2.49 12.85 -3.07
CA ILE A 52 -3.80 12.32 -3.48
C ILE A 52 -4.27 11.20 -2.53
N TYR A 53 -3.39 10.26 -2.18
CA TYR A 53 -3.75 9.20 -1.25
C TYR A 53 -4.16 9.73 0.12
N LEU A 54 -3.41 10.68 0.68
CA LEU A 54 -3.64 11.23 2.01
C LEU A 54 -4.86 12.16 2.08
N GLU A 55 -5.05 13.01 1.07
CA GLU A 55 -6.02 14.11 1.12
C GLU A 55 -7.34 13.77 0.43
N GLU A 56 -7.30 12.97 -0.63
CA GLU A 56 -8.45 12.79 -1.54
C GLU A 56 -9.04 11.37 -1.47
N TYR A 57 -8.21 10.36 -1.21
CA TYR A 57 -8.62 8.95 -1.18
C TYR A 57 -8.92 8.44 0.24
N LEU A 58 -7.96 8.57 1.16
CA LEU A 58 -8.03 7.97 2.49
C LEU A 58 -9.22 8.48 3.34
N PRO A 59 -9.50 9.80 3.43
CA PRO A 59 -10.57 10.28 4.31
C PRO A 59 -11.98 9.78 3.91
N PRO A 60 -12.36 9.75 2.62
CA PRO A 60 -13.58 9.07 2.19
C PRO A 60 -13.65 7.59 2.58
N MET A 61 -12.58 6.81 2.38
CA MET A 61 -12.58 5.38 2.71
C MET A 61 -12.79 5.15 4.20
N GLN A 62 -12.15 5.96 5.05
CA GLN A 62 -12.35 5.93 6.50
C GLN A 62 -13.80 6.25 6.89
N ARG A 63 -14.41 7.30 6.32
CA ARG A 63 -15.81 7.66 6.60
C ARG A 63 -16.80 6.59 6.15
N LEU A 64 -16.50 5.87 5.08
CA LEU A 64 -17.32 4.80 4.55
C LEU A 64 -17.11 3.46 5.29
N GLY A 65 -16.12 3.37 6.18
CA GLY A 65 -15.74 2.12 6.83
C GLY A 65 -15.14 1.09 5.86
N ASP A 66 -14.59 1.55 4.72
CA ASP A 66 -13.95 0.69 3.73
C ASP A 66 -12.55 0.30 4.21
N LEU A 67 -12.50 -0.73 5.06
CA LEU A 67 -11.25 -1.22 5.67
C LEU A 67 -10.21 -1.64 4.63
N ASP A 68 -10.67 -2.17 3.50
CA ASP A 68 -9.80 -2.61 2.42
C ASP A 68 -9.18 -1.42 1.68
N GLY A 69 -9.98 -0.41 1.37
CA GLY A 69 -9.50 0.86 0.80
C GLY A 69 -8.53 1.57 1.74
N VAL A 70 -8.83 1.63 3.04
CA VAL A 70 -7.92 2.23 4.04
C VAL A 70 -6.57 1.48 4.06
N ALA A 71 -6.59 0.15 4.11
CA ALA A 71 -5.38 -0.66 4.11
C ALA A 71 -4.55 -0.46 2.83
N HIS A 72 -5.23 -0.40 1.67
CA HIS A 72 -4.59 -0.11 0.38
C HIS A 72 -3.91 1.26 0.39
N ALA A 73 -4.61 2.31 0.80
CA ALA A 73 -4.05 3.66 0.84
C ALA A 73 -2.82 3.75 1.73
N ARG A 74 -2.89 3.14 2.93
CA ARG A 74 -1.76 3.11 3.87
C ARG A 74 -0.54 2.40 3.28
N PHE A 75 -0.74 1.23 2.66
CA PHE A 75 0.36 0.53 1.98
C PHE A 75 0.97 1.36 0.85
N SER A 76 0.14 1.98 0.01
CA SER A 76 0.57 2.84 -1.09
C SER A 76 1.38 4.05 -0.59
N CYS A 77 0.96 4.70 0.49
CA CYS A 77 1.71 5.80 1.11
C CYS A 77 3.10 5.37 1.56
N ALA A 78 3.21 4.23 2.25
CA ALA A 78 4.49 3.72 2.72
C ALA A 78 5.45 3.42 1.56
N GLN A 79 4.94 2.79 0.49
CA GLN A 79 5.71 2.53 -0.72
C GLN A 79 6.17 3.81 -1.41
N LEU A 80 5.31 4.82 -1.48
CA LEU A 80 5.64 6.13 -2.06
C LEU A 80 6.74 6.84 -1.26
N ARG A 81 6.66 6.85 0.07
CA ARG A 81 7.70 7.38 0.96
C ARG A 81 9.03 6.67 0.76
N LEU A 82 9.03 5.34 0.75
CA LEU A 82 10.24 4.56 0.48
C LEU A 82 10.84 4.90 -0.90
N LYS A 83 10.00 4.98 -1.95
CA LYS A 83 10.43 5.28 -3.32
C LYS A 83 11.06 6.67 -3.46
N ARG A 84 10.60 7.66 -2.70
CA ARG A 84 11.17 9.02 -2.71
C ARG A 84 12.35 9.23 -1.75
N GLY A 85 12.84 8.16 -1.12
CA GLY A 85 13.95 8.23 -0.16
C GLY A 85 13.54 8.76 1.22
N GLY A 86 12.26 8.59 1.59
CA GLY A 86 11.70 8.98 2.88
C GLY A 86 12.45 8.38 4.06
N TRP A 87 13.03 7.19 3.88
CA TRP A 87 13.93 6.59 4.85
C TRP A 87 15.10 7.55 5.18
N GLN A 88 15.83 8.04 4.19
CA GLN A 88 16.94 8.98 4.42
C GLN A 88 16.48 10.35 4.92
N GLN A 89 15.22 10.70 4.68
CA GLN A 89 14.59 11.97 5.11
C GLN A 89 14.03 11.88 6.54
N GLY A 90 14.10 10.73 7.21
CA GLY A 90 13.64 10.53 8.57
C GLY A 90 12.17 10.10 8.70
N GLU A 91 11.51 9.72 7.60
CA GLU A 91 10.10 9.28 7.58
C GLU A 91 9.92 7.81 8.03
N HIS A 92 10.87 7.27 8.82
CA HIS A 92 10.86 5.86 9.24
C HIS A 92 9.61 5.50 10.05
N GLN A 93 9.17 6.43 10.90
CA GLN A 93 8.03 6.22 11.79
C GLN A 93 6.73 6.18 10.99
N GLU A 94 6.55 7.11 10.05
CA GLU A 94 5.39 7.16 9.16
C GLU A 94 5.31 5.90 8.30
N ILE A 95 6.44 5.46 7.72
CA ILE A 95 6.50 4.22 6.94
C ILE A 95 6.08 3.03 7.81
N TYR A 96 6.60 2.93 9.03
CA TYR A 96 6.24 1.85 9.96
C TYR A 96 4.74 1.88 10.29
N GLU A 97 4.20 3.03 10.68
CA GLU A 97 2.79 3.19 11.07
C GLU A 97 1.84 2.86 9.92
N GLU A 98 2.15 3.36 8.72
CA GLU A 98 1.38 3.09 7.51
C GLU A 98 1.39 1.58 7.16
N LEU A 99 2.54 0.92 7.25
CA LEU A 99 2.63 -0.53 7.01
C LEU A 99 1.92 -1.35 8.10
N ALA A 100 2.09 -1.00 9.37
CA ALA A 100 1.47 -1.68 10.49
C ALA A 100 -0.05 -1.57 10.46
N GLU A 101 -0.60 -0.38 10.16
CA GLU A 101 -2.04 -0.18 10.02
C GLU A 101 -2.60 -1.00 8.84
N SER A 102 -1.94 -0.93 7.67
CA SER A 102 -2.35 -1.73 6.51
C SER A 102 -2.36 -3.23 6.81
N PHE A 103 -1.28 -3.73 7.41
CA PHE A 103 -1.14 -5.13 7.79
C PHE A 103 -2.22 -5.58 8.78
N ALA A 104 -2.51 -4.77 9.80
CA ALA A 104 -3.54 -5.07 10.79
C ALA A 104 -4.93 -5.16 10.16
N LEU A 105 -5.28 -4.22 9.27
CA LEU A 105 -6.57 -4.20 8.58
C LEU A 105 -6.73 -5.38 7.62
N TRP A 106 -5.72 -5.70 6.81
CA TRP A 106 -5.77 -6.87 5.93
C TRP A 106 -5.76 -8.19 6.68
N ARG A 107 -5.15 -8.25 7.87
CA ARG A 107 -5.35 -9.38 8.79
C ARG A 107 -6.78 -9.46 9.32
N GLN A 108 -7.39 -8.34 9.70
CA GLN A 108 -8.76 -8.29 10.21
C GLN A 108 -9.78 -8.81 9.19
N ILE A 109 -9.64 -8.42 7.92
CA ILE A 109 -10.55 -8.86 6.84
C ILE A 109 -10.08 -10.14 6.12
N GLN A 110 -9.00 -10.78 6.60
CA GLN A 110 -8.43 -12.01 6.05
C GLN A 110 -8.05 -11.92 4.55
N ARG A 111 -7.52 -10.76 4.13
CA ARG A 111 -7.06 -10.54 2.75
C ARG A 111 -5.61 -11.00 2.58
N PHE A 112 -5.43 -12.27 2.22
CA PHE A 112 -4.13 -12.94 2.24
C PHE A 112 -3.10 -12.38 1.25
N ASP A 113 -3.51 -11.89 0.07
CA ASP A 113 -2.63 -11.19 -0.87
C ASP A 113 -1.99 -9.96 -0.22
N GLY A 114 -2.80 -9.16 0.49
CA GLY A 114 -2.34 -8.01 1.25
C GLY A 114 -1.43 -8.40 2.43
N ILE A 115 -1.84 -9.38 3.24
CA ILE A 115 -1.04 -9.88 4.37
C ILE A 115 0.36 -10.31 3.92
N ALA A 116 0.44 -11.02 2.79
CA ALA A 116 1.71 -11.53 2.28
C ALA A 116 2.65 -10.39 1.85
N VAL A 117 2.16 -9.48 1.00
CA VAL A 117 2.98 -8.41 0.42
C VAL A 117 3.35 -7.34 1.46
N VAL A 118 2.39 -6.91 2.29
CA VAL A 118 2.67 -5.91 3.34
C VAL A 118 3.52 -6.51 4.43
N GLY A 119 3.26 -7.75 4.82
CA GLY A 119 4.03 -8.42 5.86
C GLY A 119 5.49 -8.59 5.46
N GLU A 120 5.79 -8.91 4.20
CA GLU A 120 7.17 -8.93 3.72
C GLU A 120 7.86 -7.57 3.89
N LEU A 121 7.22 -6.48 3.49
CA LEU A 121 7.82 -5.14 3.60
C LEU A 121 7.90 -4.65 5.06
N LEU A 122 6.86 -4.86 5.85
CA LEU A 122 6.83 -4.50 7.27
C LEU A 122 7.89 -5.26 8.06
N GLY A 123 8.05 -6.56 7.81
CA GLY A 123 9.10 -7.36 8.45
C GLY A 123 10.50 -6.86 8.11
N GLN A 124 10.74 -6.45 6.86
CA GLN A 124 12.01 -5.82 6.46
C GLN A 124 12.26 -4.49 7.17
N VAL A 125 11.23 -3.64 7.29
CA VAL A 125 11.32 -2.36 8.02
C VAL A 125 11.62 -2.61 9.51
N LEU A 126 10.92 -3.54 10.14
CA LEU A 126 11.14 -3.95 11.53
C LEU A 126 12.56 -4.46 11.76
N ALA A 127 13.05 -5.34 10.88
CA ALA A 127 14.42 -5.83 10.94
C ALA A 127 15.45 -4.70 10.78
N ALA A 128 15.20 -3.75 9.88
CA ALA A 128 16.09 -2.60 9.65
C ALA A 128 16.21 -1.66 10.86
N VAL A 129 15.17 -1.57 11.70
CA VAL A 129 15.20 -0.79 12.96
C VAL A 129 15.57 -1.63 14.19
N GLY A 130 15.99 -2.89 13.99
CA GLY A 130 16.42 -3.80 15.06
C GLY A 130 15.29 -4.50 15.83
N GLN A 131 14.02 -4.33 15.42
CA GLN A 131 12.85 -5.00 16.00
C GLN A 131 12.71 -6.43 15.46
N THR A 132 13.70 -7.26 15.80
CA THR A 132 13.88 -8.58 15.20
C THR A 132 12.77 -9.57 15.60
N ALA A 133 12.32 -9.53 16.85
CA ALA A 133 11.27 -10.42 17.33
C ALA A 133 9.94 -10.15 16.63
N GLU A 134 9.60 -8.87 16.46
CA GLU A 134 8.41 -8.42 15.75
C GLU A 134 8.51 -8.74 14.25
N ALA A 135 9.69 -8.55 13.65
CA ALA A 135 9.94 -8.90 12.25
C ALA A 135 9.65 -10.39 11.98
N ILE A 136 10.13 -11.29 12.84
CA ILE A 136 9.89 -12.74 12.74
C ILE A 136 8.39 -13.05 12.76
N VAL A 137 7.63 -12.45 13.68
CA VAL A 137 6.17 -12.65 13.79
C VAL A 137 5.45 -12.19 12.52
N VAL A 138 5.85 -11.05 11.96
CA VAL A 138 5.27 -10.53 10.72
C VAL A 138 5.64 -11.42 9.53
N PHE A 139 6.88 -11.90 9.44
CA PHE A 139 7.31 -12.83 8.40
C PHE A 139 6.56 -14.15 8.46
N ASP A 140 6.31 -14.72 9.64
CA ASP A 140 5.53 -15.95 9.77
C ASP A 140 4.11 -15.80 9.18
N ALA A 141 3.46 -14.67 9.45
CA ALA A 141 2.15 -14.38 8.89
C ALA A 141 2.21 -14.22 7.36
N ALA A 142 3.23 -13.56 6.82
CA ALA A 142 3.43 -13.39 5.39
C ALA A 142 3.75 -14.72 4.67
N ILE A 143 4.60 -15.57 5.26
CA ILE A 143 4.94 -16.92 4.76
C ILE A 143 3.67 -17.78 4.71
N ALA A 144 2.86 -17.77 5.76
CA ALA A 144 1.59 -18.50 5.80
C ALA A 144 0.62 -18.00 4.70
N ALA A 145 0.56 -16.69 4.48
CA ALA A 145 -0.26 -16.09 3.45
C ALA A 145 0.22 -16.46 2.03
N TYR A 146 1.52 -16.38 1.74
CA TYR A 146 2.10 -16.82 0.46
C TYR A 146 1.85 -18.31 0.20
N THR A 147 2.01 -19.14 1.22
CA THR A 147 1.74 -20.59 1.13
C THR A 147 0.28 -20.85 0.76
N ARG A 148 -0.66 -20.14 1.40
CA ARG A 148 -2.10 -20.23 1.11
C ARG A 148 -2.44 -19.81 -0.32
N LEU A 149 -1.73 -18.83 -0.87
CA LEU A 149 -1.90 -18.35 -2.25
C LEU A 149 -1.21 -19.25 -3.29
N GLY A 150 -0.49 -20.30 -2.86
CA GLY A 150 0.27 -21.18 -3.75
C GLY A 150 1.58 -20.57 -4.26
N TRP A 151 2.05 -19.47 -3.65
CA TRP A 151 3.29 -18.79 -4.06
C TRP A 151 4.48 -19.33 -3.27
N ALA A 152 4.76 -20.63 -3.42
CA ALA A 152 5.75 -21.36 -2.63
C ALA A 152 7.18 -20.77 -2.72
N SER A 153 7.58 -20.27 -3.89
CA SER A 153 8.89 -19.62 -4.06
C SER A 153 9.04 -18.35 -3.21
N LYS A 154 7.97 -17.55 -3.12
CA LYS A 154 7.94 -16.36 -2.26
C LYS A 154 7.98 -16.72 -0.78
N ALA A 155 7.22 -17.73 -0.36
CA ALA A 155 7.25 -18.25 1.01
C ALA A 155 8.66 -18.73 1.39
N ALA A 156 9.29 -19.57 0.56
CA ALA A 156 10.62 -20.12 0.82
C ALA A 156 11.72 -19.04 0.91
N GLY A 157 11.68 -18.03 0.03
CA GLY A 157 12.62 -16.92 0.10
C GLY A 157 12.48 -16.10 1.40
N LEU A 158 11.25 -15.92 1.87
CA LEU A 158 11.01 -15.21 3.12
C LEU A 158 11.39 -16.06 4.35
N GLU A 159 11.22 -17.39 4.29
CA GLU A 159 11.72 -18.32 5.33
C GLU A 159 13.24 -18.32 5.45
N GLU A 160 13.97 -18.21 4.33
CA GLU A 160 15.43 -18.09 4.33
C GLU A 160 15.86 -16.76 4.98
N MET A 161 15.22 -15.66 4.60
CA MET A 161 15.47 -14.35 5.22
C MET A 161 15.21 -14.38 6.72
N LYS A 162 14.08 -14.97 7.14
CA LYS A 162 13.71 -15.10 8.57
C LYS A 162 14.74 -15.92 9.36
N ARG A 163 15.22 -17.05 8.82
CA ARG A 163 16.25 -17.90 9.48
C ARG A 163 17.57 -17.19 9.70
N GLY A 164 17.93 -16.22 8.87
CA GLY A 164 19.13 -15.39 9.07
C GLY A 164 19.05 -14.44 10.27
N MET A 165 17.87 -14.32 10.90
CA MET A 165 17.61 -13.41 12.03
C MET A 165 17.48 -14.13 13.38
N GLU A 166 17.46 -15.47 13.37
CA GLU A 166 17.42 -16.34 14.56
C GLU A 166 18.84 -16.65 15.08
#